data_AF-A0A7S2ZC06-F1
#
_entry.id   AF-A0A7S2ZC06-F1
#
_cell.length_a   1.000
_cell.length_b   1.000
_cell.length_c   1.000
_cell.angle_alpha   90.00
_cell.angle_beta   90.00
_cell.angle_gamma   90.00
#
_symmetry.space_group_name_H-M   'P 1'
#
loop_
_entity.id
_entity.type
_entity.pdbx_description
1 polymer ?
#
loop_
_entity_poly.entity_id
_entity_poly.type
_entity_poly.pdbx_seq_one_letter_code
_entity_poly.pdbx_strand_id
1 'polypeptide(L)'
;MGSVLGVEQSGKATTMEPADFARMLAEEISLAKQPELRVLPPLPEVAVTEIFLPVDSHIPRDYVTDDHLRLEVYFQLANADNEDDLQELTERIGKLWGTPMPLKMVQFINLIEMKIYGKSLGISKIVADKPHILMDWDVAARTLQFLTSFLVDERDRDRFSIDSENGQITLRGMGLLAGDAQVAKLRSWLQIFDRCNREMREAESRTASSPFPGAGGQSS
;
A
#
# COMPACT_ATOMS: atom_id res chain seq x y z
N MET A 1 -26.41 -40.88 -0.17
CA MET A 1 -25.33 -40.48 -1.09
C MET A 1 -25.56 -39.01 -1.37
N GLY A 2 -24.95 -38.09 -0.62
CA GLY A 2 -23.54 -37.66 -0.75
C GLY A 2 -23.53 -36.48 -1.74
N SER A 3 -23.03 -35.28 -1.46
CA SER A 3 -22.16 -34.76 -0.41
C SER A 3 -22.40 -33.25 -0.28
N VAL A 4 -22.13 -32.75 0.91
CA VAL A 4 -21.80 -31.38 1.33
C VAL A 4 -21.25 -30.49 0.21
N LEU A 5 -21.80 -29.28 0.09
CA LEU A 5 -21.06 -28.10 -0.33
C LEU A 5 -21.36 -26.96 0.65
N GLY A 6 -20.41 -26.73 1.55
CA GLY A 6 -20.22 -25.43 2.16
C GLY A 6 -19.43 -24.54 1.22
N VAL A 7 -19.80 -23.27 1.18
CA VAL A 7 -18.94 -22.13 0.86
C VAL A 7 -19.45 -21.03 1.78
N GLU A 8 -18.88 -20.96 2.98
CA GLU A 8 -17.94 -19.90 3.34
C GLU A 8 -18.51 -18.50 3.01
N GLN A 9 -19.05 -17.87 4.05
CA GLN A 9 -19.11 -16.43 4.16
C GLN A 9 -17.67 -15.89 4.03
N SER A 10 -17.23 -15.61 2.81
CA SER A 10 -16.05 -14.78 2.59
C SER A 10 -16.46 -13.34 2.87
N GLY A 11 -15.86 -12.77 3.90
CA GLY A 11 -16.16 -11.44 4.40
C GLY A 11 -16.08 -10.40 3.30
N LYS A 12 -17.13 -9.58 3.20
CA LYS A 12 -17.01 -8.24 2.64
C LYS A 12 -15.78 -7.60 3.29
N ALA A 13 -14.81 -7.17 2.48
CA ALA A 13 -13.87 -6.16 2.91
C ALA A 13 -14.73 -4.97 3.33
N THR A 14 -14.88 -4.76 4.63
CA THR A 14 -15.51 -3.56 5.15
C THR A 14 -14.59 -2.42 4.75
N THR A 15 -14.94 -1.72 3.68
CA THR A 15 -14.43 -0.38 3.41
C THR A 15 -14.75 0.43 4.66
N MET A 16 -13.77 0.62 5.52
CA MET A 16 -13.93 1.44 6.71
C MET A 16 -14.20 2.86 6.23
N GLU A 17 -15.33 3.43 6.65
CA GLU A 17 -15.71 4.78 6.26
C GLU A 17 -14.65 5.78 6.77
N PRO A 18 -14.30 6.83 6.01
CA PRO A 18 -13.26 7.80 6.38
C PRO A 18 -13.45 8.38 7.79
N ALA A 19 -14.69 8.55 8.23
CA ALA A 19 -15.01 9.07 9.56
C ALA A 19 -14.67 8.07 10.68
N ASP A 20 -14.84 6.77 10.46
CA ASP A 20 -14.51 5.74 11.44
C ASP A 20 -12.99 5.58 11.56
N PHE A 21 -12.25 5.69 10.44
CA PHE A 21 -10.79 5.68 10.44
C PHE A 21 -10.23 6.92 11.15
N ALA A 22 -10.74 8.11 10.84
CA ALA A 22 -10.34 9.35 11.52
C ALA A 22 -10.58 9.30 13.03
N ARG A 23 -11.66 8.63 13.46
CA ARG A 23 -11.93 8.41 14.88
C ARG A 23 -10.93 7.43 15.51
N MET A 24 -10.61 6.32 14.84
CA MET A 24 -9.57 5.39 15.32
C MET A 24 -8.19 6.05 15.34
N LEU A 25 -7.81 6.80 14.30
CA LEU A 25 -6.59 7.60 14.23
C LEU A 25 -6.55 8.61 15.39
N ALA A 26 -7.65 9.33 15.64
CA ALA A 26 -7.75 10.27 16.76
C ALA A 26 -7.68 9.56 18.12
N GLU A 27 -8.22 8.36 18.25
CA GLU A 27 -8.18 7.56 19.47
C GLU A 27 -6.76 7.06 19.75
N GLU A 28 -6.07 6.53 18.74
CA GLU A 28 -4.65 6.13 18.79
C GLU A 28 -3.74 7.33 19.13
N ILE A 29 -3.99 8.48 18.50
CA ILE A 29 -3.30 9.77 18.79
C ILE A 29 -3.63 10.25 20.21
N SER A 30 -4.83 10.01 20.73
CA SER A 30 -5.23 10.46 22.08
C SER A 30 -4.71 9.55 23.19
N LEU A 31 -4.61 8.23 22.93
CA LEU A 31 -4.02 7.24 23.82
C LEU A 31 -2.51 7.40 23.87
N ALA A 32 -1.89 7.70 22.72
CA ALA A 32 -0.52 8.19 22.63
C ALA A 32 -0.47 9.67 23.01
N LYS A 33 -0.61 10.02 24.31
CA LYS A 33 -0.40 11.38 24.85
C LYS A 33 1.04 11.89 24.61
N GLN A 34 1.44 12.10 23.36
CA GLN A 34 2.77 12.52 22.97
C GLN A 34 2.65 13.61 21.90
N PRO A 35 3.14 14.83 22.16
CA PRO A 35 3.28 15.87 21.14
C PRO A 35 4.26 15.49 20.01
N GLU A 36 4.84 14.29 20.04
CA GLU A 36 5.83 13.77 19.10
C GLU A 36 5.22 13.08 17.87
N LEU A 37 3.93 12.74 17.86
CA LEU A 37 3.22 12.32 16.64
C LEU A 37 3.08 13.45 15.62
N ARG A 38 3.28 14.71 16.04
CA ARG A 38 3.33 15.88 15.16
C ARG A 38 4.62 15.99 14.33
N VAL A 39 5.63 15.14 14.61
CA VAL A 39 6.95 15.22 13.97
C VAL A 39 7.47 13.80 13.69
N LEU A 40 6.70 12.99 12.96
CA LEU A 40 7.27 11.79 12.36
C LEU A 40 8.26 12.22 11.26
N PRO A 41 9.46 11.60 11.18
CA PRO A 41 10.39 11.89 10.10
C PRO A 41 9.71 11.67 8.74
N PRO A 42 9.94 12.56 7.75
CA PRO A 42 9.38 12.37 6.41
C PRO A 42 9.89 11.06 5.81
N LEU A 43 9.03 10.40 5.03
CA LEU A 43 9.44 9.21 4.29
C LEU A 43 10.45 9.57 3.20
N PRO A 44 11.40 8.69 2.90
CA PRO A 44 12.40 8.96 1.87
C PRO A 44 11.75 9.05 0.49
N GLU A 45 12.29 9.88 -0.40
CA GLU A 45 11.86 9.91 -1.79
C GLU A 45 12.63 8.88 -2.60
N VAL A 46 11.91 8.03 -3.33
CA VAL A 46 12.50 7.05 -4.26
C VAL A 46 11.96 7.29 -5.67
N ALA A 47 12.83 7.15 -6.67
CA ALA A 47 12.43 7.34 -8.06
C ALA A 47 11.56 6.18 -8.59
N VAL A 48 11.91 4.95 -8.20
CA VAL A 48 11.30 3.70 -8.65
C VAL A 48 11.30 2.68 -7.52
N THR A 49 10.24 1.88 -7.44
CA THR A 49 10.17 0.67 -6.60
C THR A 49 10.30 -0.57 -7.48
N GLU A 50 11.27 -1.43 -7.15
CA GLU A 50 11.44 -2.74 -7.79
C GLU A 50 10.76 -3.83 -6.96
N ILE A 51 10.05 -4.76 -7.63
CA ILE A 51 9.32 -5.84 -6.95
C ILE A 51 9.69 -7.18 -7.57
N PHE A 52 10.19 -8.09 -6.74
CA PHE A 52 10.64 -9.44 -7.10
C PHE A 52 9.88 -10.47 -6.26
N LEU A 53 8.63 -10.74 -6.63
CA LEU A 53 7.77 -11.73 -5.98
C LEU A 53 7.48 -12.91 -6.92
N PRO A 54 7.37 -14.15 -6.41
CA PRO A 54 7.18 -15.35 -7.22
C PRO A 54 5.70 -15.52 -7.64
N VAL A 55 5.17 -14.55 -8.38
CA VAL A 55 3.77 -14.53 -8.88
C VAL A 55 3.76 -14.54 -10.40
N ASP A 56 2.83 -15.29 -11.00
CA ASP A 56 2.62 -15.24 -12.45
C ASP A 56 1.72 -14.05 -12.79
N SER A 57 2.33 -13.00 -13.35
CA SER A 57 1.67 -11.75 -13.71
C SER A 57 1.96 -11.40 -15.16
N HIS A 58 0.94 -11.45 -16.01
CA HIS A 58 1.00 -11.00 -17.41
C HIS A 58 -0.41 -10.80 -17.95
N ILE A 59 -0.53 -10.02 -19.01
CA ILE A 59 -1.76 -9.89 -19.80
C ILE A 59 -1.88 -11.13 -20.70
N PRO A 60 -2.89 -11.99 -20.51
CA PRO A 60 -3.05 -13.21 -21.31
C PRO A 60 -3.47 -12.92 -22.75
N ARG A 61 -3.01 -13.76 -23.69
CA ARG A 61 -3.33 -13.63 -25.13
C ARG A 61 -4.82 -13.89 -25.43
N ASP A 62 -5.47 -14.70 -24.63
CA ASP A 62 -6.91 -15.02 -24.73
C ASP A 62 -7.79 -13.85 -24.28
N TYR A 63 -7.25 -12.93 -23.47
CA TYR A 63 -7.97 -11.73 -23.03
C TYR A 63 -7.77 -10.56 -23.99
N VAL A 64 -6.53 -10.29 -24.38
CA VAL A 64 -6.19 -9.32 -25.44
C VAL A 64 -5.49 -10.06 -26.57
N THR A 65 -6.29 -10.41 -27.59
CA THR A 65 -5.87 -11.24 -28.72
C THR A 65 -4.95 -10.51 -29.70
N ASP A 66 -5.18 -9.22 -29.91
CA ASP A 66 -4.32 -8.38 -30.74
C ASP A 66 -3.01 -8.05 -30.02
N ASP A 67 -1.88 -8.40 -30.64
CA ASP A 67 -0.56 -8.24 -30.04
C ASP A 67 -0.14 -6.76 -29.90
N HIS A 68 -0.59 -5.87 -30.79
CA HIS A 68 -0.30 -4.44 -30.70
C HIS A 68 -1.09 -3.78 -29.56
N LEU A 69 -2.39 -4.06 -29.46
CA LEU A 69 -3.23 -3.57 -28.37
C LEU A 69 -2.74 -4.10 -27.03
N ARG A 70 -2.28 -5.36 -26.97
CA ARG A 70 -1.74 -5.92 -25.72
C ARG A 70 -0.48 -5.18 -25.27
N LEU A 71 0.43 -4.84 -26.19
CA LEU A 71 1.61 -4.04 -25.88
C LEU A 71 1.24 -2.62 -25.43
N GLU A 72 0.23 -2.03 -26.03
CA GLU A 72 -0.29 -0.72 -25.60
C GLU A 72 -0.84 -0.78 -24.18
N VAL A 73 -1.62 -1.80 -23.84
CA VAL A 73 -2.14 -2.00 -22.48
C VAL A 73 -0.99 -2.21 -21.49
N TYR A 74 0.03 -2.99 -21.85
CA TYR A 74 1.24 -3.12 -21.01
C TYR A 74 1.89 -1.77 -20.74
N PHE A 75 2.08 -0.95 -21.78
CA PHE A 75 2.72 0.35 -21.66
C PHE A 75 1.89 1.33 -20.82
N GLN A 76 0.57 1.38 -21.05
CA GLN A 76 -0.33 2.26 -20.30
C GLN A 76 -0.35 1.90 -18.82
N LEU A 77 -0.54 0.62 -18.50
CA LEU A 77 -0.57 0.17 -17.10
C LEU A 77 0.79 0.40 -16.42
N ALA A 78 1.90 0.07 -17.08
CA ALA A 78 3.23 0.21 -16.48
C ALA A 78 3.66 1.67 -16.23
N ASN A 79 3.07 2.63 -16.94
CA ASN A 79 3.35 4.05 -16.78
C ASN A 79 2.24 4.80 -16.01
N ALA A 80 1.33 4.08 -15.35
CA ALA A 80 0.33 4.73 -14.50
C ALA A 80 1.04 5.51 -13.38
N ASP A 81 0.73 6.80 -13.27
CA ASP A 81 1.47 7.72 -12.37
C ASP A 81 0.99 7.62 -10.91
N ASN A 82 -0.29 7.29 -10.72
CA ASN A 82 -0.95 7.25 -9.43
C ASN A 82 -2.10 6.23 -9.42
N GLU A 83 -2.67 6.00 -8.23
CA GLU A 83 -3.74 5.02 -8.00
C GLU A 83 -5.01 5.33 -8.82
N ASP A 84 -5.39 6.61 -8.93
CA ASP A 84 -6.60 7.02 -9.66
C ASP A 84 -6.44 6.73 -11.16
N ASP A 85 -5.29 7.08 -11.76
CA ASP A 85 -4.98 6.78 -13.17
C ASP A 85 -4.97 5.26 -13.44
N LEU A 86 -4.33 4.49 -12.55
CA LEU A 86 -4.33 3.03 -12.66
C LEU A 86 -5.75 2.46 -12.58
N GLN A 87 -6.59 2.99 -11.70
CA GLN A 87 -7.99 2.58 -11.57
C GLN A 87 -8.79 2.92 -12.83
N GLU A 88 -8.67 4.15 -13.34
CA GLU A 88 -9.36 4.57 -14.57
C GLU A 88 -8.95 3.71 -15.78
N LEU A 89 -7.66 3.43 -15.94
CA LEU A 89 -7.14 2.54 -16.96
C LEU A 89 -7.72 1.13 -16.80
N THR A 90 -7.73 0.60 -15.59
CA THR A 90 -8.26 -0.73 -15.27
C THR A 90 -9.75 -0.84 -15.59
N GLU A 91 -10.55 0.18 -15.24
CA GLU A 91 -11.97 0.23 -15.56
C GLU A 91 -12.22 0.32 -17.06
N ARG A 92 -11.42 1.13 -17.77
CA ARG A 92 -11.50 1.25 -19.24
C ARG A 92 -11.19 -0.06 -19.92
N ILE A 93 -10.13 -0.74 -19.51
CA ILE A 93 -9.77 -2.07 -20.01
C ILE A 93 -10.91 -3.06 -19.75
N GLY A 94 -11.45 -3.11 -18.53
CA GLY A 94 -12.56 -3.99 -18.19
C GLY A 94 -13.82 -3.73 -19.03
N LYS A 95 -14.08 -2.48 -19.42
CA LYS A 95 -15.18 -2.11 -20.33
C LYS A 95 -14.92 -2.58 -21.78
N LEU A 96 -13.67 -2.59 -22.22
CA LEU A 96 -13.29 -2.96 -23.60
C LEU A 96 -13.22 -4.48 -23.80
N TRP A 97 -12.62 -5.22 -22.86
CA TRP A 97 -12.37 -6.67 -22.97
C TRP A 97 -13.23 -7.53 -22.04
N GLY A 98 -14.09 -6.90 -21.23
CA GLY A 98 -15.06 -7.57 -20.38
C GLY A 98 -14.54 -7.92 -18.99
N THR A 99 -15.48 -8.18 -18.08
CA THR A 99 -15.22 -8.64 -16.72
C THR A 99 -15.82 -10.04 -16.49
N PRO A 100 -15.23 -10.89 -15.64
CA PRO A 100 -14.02 -10.64 -14.82
C PRO A 100 -12.72 -10.68 -15.62
N MET A 101 -11.73 -9.89 -15.20
CA MET A 101 -10.37 -9.96 -15.74
C MET A 101 -9.70 -11.29 -15.35
N PRO A 102 -8.83 -11.85 -16.20
CA PRO A 102 -8.04 -13.03 -15.85
C PRO A 102 -7.17 -12.79 -14.63
N LEU A 103 -6.96 -13.83 -13.82
CA LEU A 103 -6.18 -13.73 -12.58
C LEU A 103 -4.77 -13.15 -12.82
N LYS A 104 -4.08 -13.57 -13.89
CA LYS A 104 -2.72 -13.11 -14.20
C LYS A 104 -2.66 -11.62 -14.53
N MET A 105 -3.73 -11.07 -15.11
CA MET A 105 -3.85 -9.65 -15.36
C MET A 105 -4.12 -8.89 -14.07
N VAL A 106 -5.01 -9.41 -13.21
CA VAL A 106 -5.25 -8.84 -11.89
C VAL A 106 -3.96 -8.80 -11.07
N GLN A 107 -3.14 -9.86 -11.10
CA GLN A 107 -1.85 -9.86 -10.42
C GLN A 107 -0.87 -8.83 -11.01
N PHE A 108 -0.88 -8.63 -12.33
CA PHE A 108 -0.06 -7.59 -12.96
C PHE A 108 -0.45 -6.19 -12.50
N ILE A 109 -1.76 -5.90 -12.43
CA ILE A 109 -2.28 -4.63 -11.91
C ILE A 109 -1.91 -4.44 -10.43
N ASN A 110 -2.07 -5.49 -9.60
CA ASN A 110 -1.69 -5.44 -8.19
C ASN A 110 -0.19 -5.12 -8.00
N LEU A 111 0.69 -5.66 -8.84
CA LEU A 111 2.12 -5.35 -8.77
C LEU A 111 2.41 -3.89 -9.14
N ILE A 112 1.70 -3.32 -10.10
CA ILE A 112 1.84 -1.89 -10.46
C ILE A 112 1.34 -1.02 -9.32
N GLU A 113 0.18 -1.34 -8.75
CA GLU A 113 -0.39 -0.65 -7.59
C GLU A 113 0.61 -0.66 -6.41
N MET A 114 1.22 -1.80 -6.13
CA MET A 114 2.28 -1.91 -5.11
C MET A 114 3.50 -1.04 -5.43
N LYS A 115 3.88 -0.84 -6.70
CA LYS A 115 4.97 0.07 -7.08
C LYS A 115 4.61 1.52 -6.81
N ILE A 116 3.36 1.91 -7.07
CA ILE A 116 2.87 3.26 -6.80
C ILE A 116 2.91 3.54 -5.29
N TYR A 117 2.39 2.62 -4.47
CA TYR A 117 2.47 2.75 -3.01
C TYR A 117 3.92 2.73 -2.52
N GLY A 118 4.75 1.82 -3.03
CA GLY A 118 6.16 1.74 -2.68
C GLY A 118 6.89 3.06 -2.94
N LYS A 119 6.63 3.69 -4.09
CA LYS A 119 7.22 4.99 -4.44
C LYS A 119 6.81 6.10 -3.47
N SER A 120 5.53 6.18 -3.13
CA SER A 120 4.99 7.15 -2.17
C SER A 120 5.54 6.96 -0.75
N LEU A 121 5.78 5.71 -0.37
CA LEU A 121 6.29 5.32 0.94
C LEU A 121 7.81 5.37 1.06
N GLY A 122 8.53 5.54 -0.05
CA GLY A 122 9.99 5.53 -0.05
C GLY A 122 10.62 4.13 -0.05
N ILE A 123 9.88 3.12 -0.49
CA ILE A 123 10.36 1.74 -0.63
C ILE A 123 11.03 1.60 -1.99
N SER A 124 12.33 1.33 -2.01
CA SER A 124 13.08 1.18 -3.26
C SER A 124 13.00 -0.24 -3.83
N LYS A 125 12.86 -1.26 -2.97
CA LYS A 125 12.87 -2.67 -3.40
C LYS A 125 12.06 -3.56 -2.48
N ILE A 126 11.38 -4.56 -3.04
CA ILE A 126 10.68 -5.64 -2.33
C ILE A 126 11.10 -6.97 -2.97
N VAL A 127 11.68 -7.88 -2.17
CA VAL A 127 12.20 -9.18 -2.65
C VAL A 127 11.68 -10.31 -1.78
N ALA A 128 11.14 -11.36 -2.41
CA ALA A 128 10.87 -12.61 -1.70
C ALA A 128 12.18 -13.40 -1.54
N ASP A 129 12.61 -13.59 -0.29
CA ASP A 129 13.77 -14.40 0.05
C ASP A 129 13.43 -15.35 1.20
N LYS A 130 13.15 -16.61 0.88
CA LYS A 130 12.57 -17.57 1.82
C LYS A 130 13.48 -17.74 3.05
N PRO A 131 12.93 -17.65 4.28
CA PRO A 131 11.50 -17.68 4.62
C PRO A 131 10.81 -16.31 4.73
N HIS A 132 11.48 -15.23 4.33
CA HIS A 132 11.09 -13.85 4.55
C HIS A 132 10.74 -13.10 3.25
N ILE A 133 10.25 -11.89 3.40
CA ILE A 133 10.29 -10.88 2.34
C ILE A 133 11.15 -9.75 2.87
N LEU A 134 12.07 -9.27 2.04
CA LEU A 134 13.04 -8.24 2.35
C LEU A 134 12.62 -6.96 1.62
N MET A 135 12.64 -5.82 2.31
CA MET A 135 12.29 -4.53 1.73
C MET A 135 13.37 -3.49 2.02
N ASP A 136 13.90 -2.90 0.95
CA ASP A 136 14.83 -1.77 1.02
C ASP A 136 14.02 -0.50 1.26
N TRP A 137 13.84 -0.18 2.54
CA TRP A 137 13.02 0.92 3.02
C TRP A 137 13.71 1.62 4.18
N ASP A 138 14.25 2.82 3.91
CA ASP A 138 14.95 3.65 4.90
C ASP A 138 13.94 4.42 5.78
N VAL A 139 13.17 3.67 6.56
CA VAL A 139 12.15 4.21 7.45
C VAL A 139 12.62 4.16 8.90
N ALA A 140 12.41 5.25 9.64
CA ALA A 140 12.69 5.29 11.06
C ALA A 140 11.84 4.26 11.82
N ALA A 141 12.43 3.59 12.81
CA ALA A 141 11.76 2.55 13.61
C ALA A 141 10.41 3.00 14.20
N ARG A 142 10.33 4.25 14.66
CA ARG A 142 9.10 4.84 15.19
C ARG A 142 8.03 5.00 14.11
N THR A 143 8.40 5.46 12.91
CA THR A 143 7.47 5.59 11.78
C THR A 143 6.97 4.22 11.35
N LEU A 144 7.83 3.22 11.30
CA LEU A 144 7.41 1.85 11.01
C LEU A 144 6.43 1.31 12.07
N GLN A 145 6.72 1.54 13.36
CA GLN A 145 5.84 1.13 14.46
C GLN A 145 4.48 1.81 14.37
N PHE A 146 4.45 3.09 14.01
CA PHE A 146 3.22 3.84 13.80
C PHE A 146 2.44 3.34 12.58
N LEU A 147 3.07 3.14 11.44
CA LEU A 147 2.40 2.61 10.24
C LEU A 147 1.81 1.22 10.51
N THR A 148 2.58 0.35 11.16
CA THR A 148 2.13 -1.01 11.50
C THR A 148 1.02 -1.04 12.55
N SER A 149 0.84 -0.02 13.40
CA SER A 149 -0.26 -0.02 14.40
C SER A 149 -1.65 -0.04 13.75
N PHE A 150 -1.77 0.46 12.51
CA PHE A 150 -3.00 0.43 11.71
C PHE A 150 -3.35 -0.95 11.15
N LEU A 151 -2.47 -1.94 11.26
CA LEU A 151 -2.79 -3.31 10.89
C LEU A 151 -3.67 -3.94 11.97
N VAL A 152 -4.82 -4.48 11.54
CA VAL A 152 -5.84 -5.05 12.43
C VAL A 152 -5.35 -6.32 13.14
N ASP A 153 -4.61 -7.18 12.43
CA ASP A 153 -4.08 -8.43 12.99
C ASP A 153 -2.73 -8.17 13.67
N GLU A 154 -2.64 -8.47 14.97
CA GLU A 154 -1.40 -8.40 15.75
C GLU A 154 -0.28 -9.25 15.14
N ARG A 155 -0.62 -10.41 14.58
CA ARG A 155 0.34 -11.29 13.92
C ARG A 155 0.94 -10.67 12.67
N ASP A 156 0.26 -9.70 12.06
CA ASP A 156 0.77 -8.98 10.91
C ASP A 156 1.72 -7.88 11.34
N ARG A 157 1.45 -7.21 12.47
CA ARG A 157 2.36 -6.25 13.10
C ARG A 157 3.69 -6.89 13.49
N ASP A 158 3.63 -8.07 14.13
CA ASP A 158 4.81 -8.79 14.61
C ASP A 158 5.72 -9.35 13.49
N ARG A 159 5.25 -9.32 12.23
CA ARG A 159 6.06 -9.74 11.09
C ARG A 159 7.11 -8.70 10.71
N PHE A 160 6.87 -7.43 11.00
CA PHE A 160 7.79 -6.35 10.64
C PHE A 160 8.95 -6.31 11.63
N SER A 161 10.16 -6.32 11.10
CA SER A 161 11.38 -6.13 11.88
C SER A 161 12.41 -5.37 11.06
N ILE A 162 13.19 -4.53 11.72
CA ILE A 162 14.33 -3.85 11.10
C ILE A 162 15.56 -4.71 11.36
N ASP A 163 16.28 -5.07 10.31
CA ASP A 163 17.57 -5.72 10.41
C ASP A 163 18.60 -4.72 10.94
N SER A 164 19.25 -5.09 12.05
CA SER A 164 20.23 -4.26 12.74
C SER A 164 21.54 -4.06 11.97
N GLU A 165 21.86 -4.92 10.99
CA GLU A 165 23.13 -4.86 10.26
C GLU A 165 23.08 -3.99 9.00
N ASN A 166 21.97 -4.05 8.26
CA ASN A 166 21.82 -3.37 6.96
C ASN A 166 20.66 -2.35 6.92
N GLY A 167 19.86 -2.23 7.98
CA GLY A 167 18.71 -1.31 8.05
C GLY A 167 17.51 -1.75 7.21
N GLN A 168 17.54 -2.94 6.60
CA GLN A 168 16.49 -3.45 5.74
C GLN A 168 15.27 -3.89 6.56
N ILE A 169 14.07 -3.71 6.01
CA ILE A 169 12.84 -4.20 6.64
C ILE A 169 12.63 -5.67 6.26
N THR A 170 12.60 -6.54 7.26
CA THR A 170 12.30 -7.96 7.12
C THR A 170 10.85 -8.24 7.52
N LEU A 171 10.11 -8.87 6.62
CA LEU A 171 8.77 -9.39 6.84
C LEU A 171 8.82 -10.89 7.11
N ARG A 172 8.71 -11.25 8.39
CA ARG A 172 8.92 -12.62 8.86
C ARG A 172 7.85 -13.58 8.34
N GLY A 173 8.28 -14.77 7.92
CA GLY A 173 7.43 -15.84 7.40
C GLY A 173 6.64 -15.54 6.11
N MET A 174 6.77 -14.34 5.53
CA MET A 174 6.01 -13.97 4.33
C MET A 174 6.49 -14.72 3.07
N GLY A 175 7.78 -15.04 2.97
CA GLY A 175 8.33 -15.77 1.83
C GLY A 175 7.83 -17.23 1.74
N LEU A 176 7.26 -17.76 2.83
CA LEU A 176 6.67 -19.10 2.87
C LEU A 176 5.28 -19.16 2.22
N LEU A 177 4.61 -18.02 2.05
CA LEU A 177 3.29 -17.96 1.42
C LEU A 177 3.39 -18.18 -0.10
N ALA A 178 2.29 -18.59 -0.72
CA ALA A 178 2.16 -18.59 -2.17
C ALA A 178 2.25 -17.15 -2.73
N GLY A 179 2.77 -16.98 -3.95
CA GLY A 179 3.08 -15.65 -4.50
C GLY A 179 1.86 -14.73 -4.61
N ASP A 180 0.70 -15.27 -4.96
CA ASP A 180 -0.58 -14.55 -4.96
C ASP A 180 -0.98 -14.07 -3.55
N ALA A 181 -0.79 -14.91 -2.53
CA ALA A 181 -1.04 -14.55 -1.14
C ALA A 181 -0.02 -13.51 -0.62
N GLN A 182 1.24 -13.57 -1.07
CA GLN A 182 2.24 -12.55 -0.78
C GLN A 182 1.80 -11.20 -1.33
N VAL A 183 1.44 -11.14 -2.62
CA VAL A 183 0.97 -9.92 -3.30
C VAL A 183 -0.28 -9.36 -2.62
N ALA A 184 -1.31 -10.18 -2.42
CA ALA A 184 -2.58 -9.72 -1.84
C ALA A 184 -2.37 -9.06 -0.46
N LYS A 185 -1.52 -9.66 0.36
CA LYS A 185 -1.27 -9.19 1.72
C LYS A 185 -0.38 -7.95 1.75
N LEU A 186 0.72 -7.94 0.99
CA LEU A 186 1.59 -6.77 0.88
C LEU A 186 0.85 -5.57 0.32
N ARG A 187 0.09 -5.75 -0.76
CA ARG A 187 -0.75 -4.71 -1.36
C ARG A 187 -1.68 -4.08 -0.34
N SER A 188 -2.38 -4.90 0.44
CA SER A 188 -3.29 -4.42 1.49
C SER A 188 -2.56 -3.60 2.56
N TRP A 189 -1.38 -4.03 3.01
CA TRP A 189 -0.61 -3.30 4.01
C TRP A 189 -0.06 -1.98 3.46
N LEU A 190 0.52 -2.01 2.26
CA LEU A 190 1.06 -0.82 1.60
C LEU A 190 -0.02 0.22 1.31
N GLN A 191 -1.23 -0.21 0.94
CA GLN A 191 -2.37 0.70 0.78
C GLN A 191 -2.75 1.42 2.08
N ILE A 192 -2.77 0.70 3.21
CA ILE A 192 -3.03 1.28 4.54
C ILE A 192 -1.95 2.32 4.88
N PHE A 193 -0.69 1.97 4.63
CA PHE A 193 0.43 2.86 4.92
C PHE A 193 0.43 4.10 4.01
N ASP A 194 0.14 3.96 2.72
CA ASP A 194 0.07 5.07 1.78
C ASP A 194 -1.04 6.05 2.18
N ARG A 195 -2.22 5.53 2.55
CA ARG A 195 -3.32 6.35 3.05
C ARG A 195 -2.94 7.14 4.29
N CYS A 196 -2.29 6.48 5.25
CA CYS A 196 -1.80 7.13 6.46
C CYS A 196 -0.80 8.25 6.14
N ASN A 197 0.15 7.99 5.23
CA ASN A 197 1.12 8.98 4.77
C ASN A 197 0.46 10.21 4.13
N ARG A 198 -0.55 10.01 3.26
CA ARG A 198 -1.29 11.11 2.63
C ARG A 198 -2.02 11.98 3.65
N GLU A 199 -2.74 11.36 4.58
CA GLU A 199 -3.47 12.08 5.62
C GLU A 199 -2.55 12.89 6.53
N MET A 200 -1.37 12.34 6.88
CA MET A 200 -0.36 13.08 7.65
C MET A 200 0.14 14.31 6.88
N ARG A 201 0.48 14.17 5.60
CA ARG A 201 0.95 15.29 4.76
C ARG A 201 -0.12 16.36 4.59
N GLU A 202 -1.38 15.96 4.46
CA GLU A 202 -2.50 16.89 4.41
C GLU A 202 -2.68 17.64 5.73
N ALA A 203 -2.60 16.95 6.88
CA ALA A 203 -2.72 17.57 8.20
C ALA A 203 -1.59 18.59 8.47
N GLU A 204 -0.37 18.29 8.04
CA GLU A 204 0.77 19.20 8.11
C GLU A 204 0.54 20.45 7.25
N SER A 205 0.09 20.30 6.01
CA SER A 205 -0.20 21.43 5.12
C SER A 205 -1.31 22.36 5.64
N ARG A 206 -2.37 21.81 6.24
CA ARG A 206 -3.45 22.59 6.86
C ARG A 206 -2.98 23.36 8.09
N THR A 207 -2.06 22.77 8.86
CA THR A 207 -1.47 23.40 10.04
C THR A 207 -0.48 24.51 9.65
N ALA A 208 0.30 24.31 8.58
CA ALA A 208 1.23 25.31 8.04
C ALA A 208 0.53 26.49 7.35
N SER A 209 -0.68 26.29 6.81
CA SER A 209 -1.47 27.33 6.13
C SER A 209 -2.33 28.18 7.07
N SER A 210 -2.31 27.96 8.38
CA SER A 210 -3.01 28.83 9.34
C SER A 210 -2.16 30.08 9.62
N PRO A 211 -2.58 31.28 9.20
CA PRO A 211 -1.87 32.49 9.56
C PRO A 211 -2.08 32.70 11.06
N PHE A 212 -0.98 32.81 11.81
CA PHE A 212 -1.01 33.35 13.16
C PHE A 212 -1.89 34.62 13.17
N PRO A 213 -2.94 34.72 14.01
CA PRO A 213 -3.62 35.99 14.19
C PRO A 213 -2.56 36.96 14.69
N GLY A 214 -2.33 38.01 13.89
CA GLY A 214 -1.27 38.98 14.12
C GLY A 214 -1.28 39.45 15.57
N ALA A 215 -0.08 39.52 16.14
CA ALA A 215 0.21 40.35 17.29
C ALA A 215 -0.21 41.80 16.94
N GLY A 216 -1.46 42.14 17.25
CA GLY A 216 -1.95 43.51 17.30
C GLY A 216 -1.25 44.21 18.46
N GLY A 217 -0.48 45.24 18.12
CA GLY A 217 0.53 45.85 18.98
C GLY A 217 -0.01 46.54 20.23
N GLN A 218 0.92 46.67 21.19
CA GLN A 218 0.87 47.70 22.21
C GLN A 218 0.92 49.08 21.54
N SER A 219 0.05 50.00 21.94
CA SER A 219 0.42 51.40 22.12
C SER A 219 -0.69 52.19 22.80
N SER A 220 -0.33 52.69 23.99
CA SER A 220 -0.76 53.92 24.70
C SER A 220 -2.20 54.07 25.19
#